data_AF-A0A8T5PLD0-F1
#
_entry.id   AF-A0A8T5PLD0-F1
#
_cell.length_a   1.000
_cell.length_b   1.000
_cell.length_c   1.000
_cell.angle_alpha   90.00
_cell.angle_beta   90.00
_cell.angle_gamma   90.00
#
_symmetry.space_group_name_H-M   'P 1'
#
loop_
_entity.id
_entity.type
_entity.pdbx_description
1 polymer ?
#
loop_
_entity_poly.entity_id
_entity_poly.type
_entity_poly.pdbx_seq_one_letter_code
_entity_poly.pdbx_strand_id
1 'polypeptide(L)' 'MVSIFKLIGALGIILIAIGIIIKKRKIQDIFYIFGGLCLETYSIYINDLIFIILQIIFTLAAVYDLIKIQFFKKSR' A
#
# COMPACT_ATOMS: atom_id res chain seq x y z
N MET A 1 5.47 1.19 26.09
CA MET A 1 6.46 0.70 25.11
C MET A 1 5.79 0.61 23.74
N VAL A 2 6.37 1.25 22.73
CA VAL A 2 5.85 1.20 21.36
C VAL A 2 6.22 -0.18 20.79
N SER A 3 5.21 -1.04 20.57
CA SER A 3 5.43 -2.32 19.91
C SER A 3 5.91 -2.08 18.48
N ILE A 4 6.89 -2.87 18.02
CA ILE A 4 7.44 -2.79 16.65
C ILE A 4 6.34 -2.76 15.58
N PHE A 5 5.21 -3.45 15.82
CA PHE A 5 4.02 -3.41 14.98
C PHE A 5 3.39 -2.03 14.81
N LYS A 6 3.34 -1.20 15.87
CA LYS A 6 2.83 0.18 15.76
C LYS A 6 3.75 1.05 14.89
N LEU A 7 5.07 0.84 14.96
CA LEU A 7 6.03 1.51 14.07
C LEU A 7 5.81 1.09 12.61
N ILE A 8 5.58 -0.20 12.36
CA ILE A 8 5.26 -0.73 11.01
C ILE A 8 3.96 -0.11 10.48
N GLY A 9 2.91 -0.05 11.30
CA GLY A 9 1.64 0.60 10.92
C GLY A 9 1.82 2.09 10.62
N ALA A 10 2.55 2.83 11.46
CA ALA A 10 2.85 4.23 11.23
C ALA A 10 3.66 4.46 9.94
N LEU A 11 4.66 3.60 9.68
CA LEU A 11 5.43 3.61 8.43
C LEU A 11 4.54 3.34 7.22
N GLY A 12 3.60 2.39 7.32
CA GLY A 12 2.63 2.11 6.26
C GLY A 12 1.78 3.34 5.91
N ILE A 13 1.30 4.08 6.91
CA ILE A 13 0.53 5.31 6.70
C ILE A 13 1.40 6.37 6.00
N ILE A 14 2.64 6.56 6.45
CA ILE A 14 3.57 7.52 5.86
C ILE A 14 3.85 7.16 4.39
N LEU A 15 4.07 5.89 4.08
CA LEU A 15 4.30 5.42 2.71
C LEU A 15 3.09 5.69 1.80
N ILE A 16 1.87 5.42 2.26
CA ILE A 16 0.66 5.73 1.50
C ILE A 16 0.52 7.24 1.29
N ALA A 17 0.75 8.04 2.33
CA ALA A 17 0.68 9.50 2.23
C ALA A 17 1.70 10.04 1.21
N ILE A 18 2.93 9.53 1.21
CA ILE A 18 3.95 9.86 0.21
C ILE A 18 3.47 9.46 -1.20
N GLY A 19 2.88 8.27 -1.34
CA GLY A 19 2.29 7.81 -2.60
C GLY A 19 1.21 8.75 -3.13
N ILE A 20 0.34 9.30 -2.27
CA ILE A 20 -0.70 10.28 -2.64
C ILE A 20 -0.08 11.59 -3.13
N ILE A 21 1.01 12.05 -2.52
CA ILE A 21 1.67 13.30 -2.89
C ILE A 21 2.43 13.15 -4.21
N ILE A 22 3.04 11.98 -4.45
CA ILE A 22 3.82 11.72 -5.66
C ILE A 22 2.87 11.53 -6.86
N LYS A 23 2.83 12.53 -7.75
CA LYS A 23 2.01 12.47 -8.99
C LYS A 23 2.55 11.54 -10.08
N LYS A 24 3.65 10.82 -9.81
CA LYS A 24 4.22 9.83 -10.75
C LYS A 24 3.56 8.48 -10.53
N ARG A 25 2.59 8.14 -11.37
CA ARG A 25 1.79 6.89 -11.36
C ARG A 25 2.56 5.64 -10.92
N LYS A 26 3.64 5.27 -11.62
CA LYS A 26 4.44 4.08 -11.28
C LYS A 26 4.99 4.08 -9.85
N ILE A 27 5.46 5.24 -9.39
CA ILE A 27 6.09 5.38 -8.08
C ILE A 27 4.99 5.40 -7.01
N GLN A 28 3.89 6.10 -7.27
CA GLN A 28 2.68 6.08 -6.44
C GLN A 28 2.20 4.65 -6.17
N ASP A 29 2.04 3.82 -7.20
CA ASP A 29 1.55 2.46 -7.04
C ASP A 29 2.52 1.59 -6.23
N ILE A 30 3.83 1.77 -6.41
CA ILE A 30 4.86 1.10 -5.59
C ILE A 30 4.72 1.49 -4.11
N PHE A 31 4.57 2.79 -3.81
CA PHE A 31 4.34 3.27 -2.45
C PHE A 31 3.05 2.74 -1.84
N TYR A 32 1.98 2.62 -2.64
CA TYR A 32 0.72 2.03 -2.20
C TYR A 32 0.83 0.55 -1.91
N ILE A 33 1.58 -0.21 -2.69
CA ILE A 33 1.79 -1.64 -2.43
C ILE A 33 2.61 -1.84 -1.15
N PHE A 34 3.74 -1.14 -1.01
CA PHE A 34 4.58 -1.26 0.18
C PHE A 34 3.89 -0.73 1.45
N GLY A 35 3.24 0.43 1.36
CA GLY A 35 2.45 0.97 2.46
C GLY A 35 1.24 0.07 2.79
N GLY A 36 0.63 -0.48 1.75
CA GLY A 36 -0.37 -1.55 1.72
C GLY A 36 -0.01 -2.70 2.67
N LEU A 37 1.05 -3.42 2.32
CA LEU A 37 1.54 -4.60 3.04
C LEU A 37 1.99 -4.28 4.48
N CYS A 38 2.62 -3.12 4.72
CA CYS A 38 3.00 -2.71 6.08
C CYS A 38 1.77 -2.52 6.97
N LEU A 39 0.77 -1.80 6.48
CA LEU A 39 -0.48 -1.60 7.21
C LEU A 39 -1.26 -2.89 7.36
N GLU A 40 -1.26 -3.78 6.36
CA GLU A 40 -1.91 -5.09 6.43
C GLU A 40 -1.33 -5.94 7.57
N THR A 41 -0.01 -5.98 7.68
CA THR A 41 0.69 -6.66 8.77
C THR A 41 0.26 -6.10 10.13
N TYR A 42 0.06 -4.78 10.22
CA TYR A 42 -0.46 -4.14 11.43
C TYR A 42 -1.95 -4.47 11.67
N SER A 43 -2.78 -4.51 10.63
CA SER A 43 -4.20 -4.88 10.69
C SER A 43 -4.40 -6.31 11.21
N ILE A 44 -3.56 -7.23 10.74
CA ILE A 44 -3.54 -8.63 11.22
C ILE A 44 -3.12 -8.68 12.69
N TYR A 45 -2.10 -7.91 13.08
CA TYR A 45 -1.67 -7.84 14.48
C TYR A 45 -2.77 -7.35 15.43
N ILE A 46 -3.56 -6.35 15.02
CA ILE A 46 -4.69 -5.84 15.83
C ILE A 46 -5.98 -6.67 15.66
N ASN A 47 -5.95 -7.69 14.79
CA ASN A 47 -7.09 -8.56 14.42
C ASN A 47 -8.32 -7.77 13.93
N ASP A 48 -8.11 -6.68 13.19
CA ASP A 48 -9.20 -5.88 12.62
C ASP A 48 -9.59 -6.42 11.24
N LEU A 49 -10.64 -7.23 11.20
CA LEU A 49 -11.09 -7.93 10.00
C LEU A 49 -11.53 -6.96 8.88
N ILE A 50 -12.16 -5.83 9.23
CA ILE A 50 -12.58 -4.82 8.24
C ILE A 50 -11.35 -4.20 7.61
N PHE A 51 -10.37 -3.83 8.44
CA PHE A 51 -9.16 -3.17 7.98
C PHE A 51 -8.25 -4.13 7.19
N ILE A 52 -8.21 -5.41 7.55
CA ILE A 52 -7.52 -6.45 6.77
C ILE A 52 -8.13 -6.57 5.36
N ILE A 53 -9.46 -6.74 5.26
CA ILE A 53 -10.14 -6.87 3.95
C ILE A 53 -9.92 -5.62 3.10
N LEU A 54 -10.07 -4.44 3.70
CA LEU A 54 -9.82 -3.17 3.00
C LEU A 54 -8.40 -3.11 2.46
N GLN A 55 -7.42 -3.56 3.24
CA GLN A 55 -6.02 -3.51 2.86
C GLN A 55 -5.67 -4.51 1.76
N ILE A 56 -6.27 -5.70 1.77
CA ILE A 56 -6.15 -6.68 0.68
C ILE A 56 -6.69 -6.08 -0.62
N ILE A 57 -7.91 -5.54 -0.61
CA ILE A 57 -8.54 -4.96 -1.81
C ILE A 57 -7.73 -3.76 -2.32
N PHE A 58 -7.28 -2.87 -1.42
CA PHE A 58 -6.45 -1.72 -1.76
C PHE A 58 -5.12 -2.14 -2.40
N THR A 59 -4.43 -3.12 -1.81
CA THR A 59 -3.14 -3.62 -2.31
C THR A 59 -3.30 -4.28 -3.67
N LEU A 60 -4.34 -5.11 -3.86
CA LEU A 60 -4.65 -5.73 -5.14
C LEU A 60 -4.97 -4.70 -6.23
N ALA A 61 -5.72 -3.65 -5.90
CA ALA A 61 -6.01 -2.58 -6.85
C ALA A 61 -4.73 -1.85 -7.28
N ALA A 62 -3.83 -1.55 -6.34
CA ALA A 62 -2.54 -0.92 -6.64
C ALA A 62 -1.63 -1.82 -7.51
N VAL A 63 -1.60 -3.13 -7.24
CA VAL A 63 -0.88 -4.11 -8.08
C VAL A 63 -1.46 -4.14 -9.50
N TYR A 64 -2.79 -4.18 -9.63
CA TYR A 64 -3.45 -4.19 -10.93
C TYR A 64 -3.13 -2.93 -11.75
N ASP A 65 -3.21 -1.74 -11.14
CA ASP A 65 -2.86 -0.48 -11.80
C ASP A 65 -1.39 -0.44 -12.22
N LEU A 66 -0.48 -0.93 -11.36
CA LEU A 66 0.95 -1.00 -11.67
C LEU A 66 1.21 -1.88 -12.92
N ILE A 67 0.59 -3.07 -12.97
CA ILE A 67 0.71 -3.98 -14.11
C ILE A 67 0.12 -3.35 -15.37
N LYS A 68 -1.08 -2.75 -15.27
CA LYS A 68 -1.75 -2.07 -16.39
C LYS A 68 -0.89 -0.95 -16.97
N ILE A 69 -0.26 -0.13 -16.11
CA ILE A 69 0.64 0.96 -16.53
C ILE A 69 1.90 0.41 -17.20
N GLN A 70 2.47 -0.70 -16.71
CA GLN A 70 3.63 -1.33 -17.35
C GLN A 70 3.29 -1.90 -18.74
N PHE A 71 2.13 -2.53 -18.90
CA PHE A 71 1.69 -3.09 -20.18
C PHE A 71 1.29 -2.02 -21.21
N PHE A 72 0.56 -0.97 -20.82
CA PHE A 72 0.12 0.07 -21.76
C PHE A 72 1.21 1.09 -22.14
N LYS A 73 2.33 1.15 -21.42
CA LYS A 73 3.45 2.01 -21.80
C LYS A 73 4.37 1.38 -22.86
N LYS A 74 4.15 0.12 -23.25
CA LYS A 74 4.96 -0.57 -24.27
C LYS A 74 4.47 -0.36 -25.72
N SER A 75 3.37 0.38 -25.93
CA SER A 75 2.80 0.66 -27.26
C SER A 75 2.71 2.16 -27.58
N ARG A 76 3.77 2.92 -27.28
CA ARG A 76 4.05 4.22 -27.92
C ARG A 76 5.55 4.38 -28.10
#